data_AF-A0AAV3XE68-F1
#
_entry.id   AF-A0AAV3XE68-F1
#
_cell.length_a   1.000
_cell.length_b   1.000
_cell.length_c   1.000
_cell.angle_alpha   90.00
_cell.angle_beta   90.00
_cell.angle_gamma   90.00
#
_symmetry.space_group_name_H-M   'P 1'
#
loop_
_entity.id
_entity.type
_entity.pdbx_description
1 polymer ?
#
loop_
_entity_poly.entity_id
_entity_poly.type
_entity_poly.pdbx_seq_one_letter_code
_entity_poly.pdbx_strand_id
1 'polypeptide(L)'
;MLTIPNRRRLAQKCLTHLERDLEALNTSRFEENRLFAQAVGEILATARSWYRDYHAGQLSRFQIAGQRPVIEAQLLAVLNNPPEKGWPADAQRLANRIQRYWIEWFTFLDYPEVKPDNNDAERAIVRWSCIGK
;
A
#
# COMPACT_ATOMS: atom_id res chain seq x y z
N MET A 1 -30.86 16.79 -5.25
CA MET A 1 -29.49 17.23 -5.58
C MET A 1 -28.52 16.42 -4.73
N LEU A 2 -27.87 15.40 -5.30
CA LEU A 2 -26.86 14.62 -4.58
C LEU A 2 -25.53 15.35 -4.71
N THR A 3 -25.10 16.00 -3.63
CA THR A 3 -23.76 16.55 -3.49
C THR A 3 -22.78 15.38 -3.42
N ILE A 4 -22.06 15.16 -4.52
CA ILE A 4 -20.89 14.27 -4.57
C ILE A 4 -19.90 14.81 -3.52
N PRO A 5 -19.61 14.09 -2.42
CA PRO A 5 -18.67 14.57 -1.43
C PRO A 5 -17.32 14.82 -2.09
N ASN A 6 -16.77 15.98 -1.76
CA ASN A 6 -15.49 16.53 -2.17
C ASN A 6 -14.44 15.46 -2.52
N ARG A 7 -13.96 15.47 -3.77
CA ARG A 7 -12.81 14.68 -4.24
C ARG A 7 -11.55 15.03 -3.43
N ARG A 8 -11.41 14.52 -2.20
CA ARG A 8 -10.06 14.19 -1.73
C ARG A 8 -9.55 13.22 -2.78
N ARG A 9 -8.60 13.68 -3.60
CA ARG A 9 -8.11 12.96 -4.79
C ARG A 9 -7.97 11.47 -4.45
N LEU A 10 -8.49 10.62 -5.33
CA LEU A 10 -8.26 9.17 -5.37
C LEU A 10 -6.75 8.92 -5.56
N ALA A 11 -5.97 9.23 -4.53
CA ALA A 11 -4.53 9.20 -4.55
C ALA A 11 -4.11 7.80 -4.14
N GLN A 12 -3.39 7.12 -5.02
CA GLN A 12 -2.73 5.87 -4.70
C GLN A 12 -1.30 6.17 -4.21
N LYS A 13 -0.97 5.78 -2.98
CA LYS A 13 0.43 5.78 -2.56
C LYS A 13 1.17 4.62 -3.24
N CYS A 14 2.35 4.91 -3.76
CA CYS A 14 3.18 3.91 -4.43
C CYS A 14 3.53 2.78 -3.46
N LEU A 15 3.04 1.57 -3.74
CA LEU A 15 3.36 0.39 -2.95
C LEU A 15 4.86 0.06 -3.02
N THR A 16 5.53 0.35 -4.14
CA THR A 16 6.97 0.09 -4.29
C THR A 16 7.83 0.89 -3.32
N HIS A 17 7.41 2.11 -2.95
CA HIS A 17 8.09 2.84 -1.88
C HIS A 17 7.90 2.20 -0.52
N LEU A 18 6.70 1.70 -0.23
CA LEU A 18 6.44 0.97 1.01
C LEU A 18 7.24 -0.34 1.07
N GLU A 19 7.30 -1.09 -0.03
CA GLU A 19 8.04 -2.34 -0.14
C GLU A 19 9.55 -2.16 0.09
N ARG A 20 10.16 -1.11 -0.47
CA ARG A 20 11.58 -0.80 -0.22
C ARG A 20 11.88 -0.53 1.26
N ASP A 21 10.97 0.16 1.95
CA ASP A 21 11.14 0.40 3.39
C ASP A 21 10.98 -0.91 4.19
N LEU A 22 10.11 -1.83 3.76
CA LEU A 22 9.99 -3.16 4.36
C LEU A 22 11.25 -4.00 4.10
N GLU A 23 11.83 -3.94 2.90
CA GLU A 23 13.11 -4.61 2.58
C GLU A 23 14.24 -4.13 3.50
N ALA A 24 14.31 -2.83 3.77
CA ALA A 24 15.27 -2.29 4.73
C ALA A 24 15.08 -2.90 6.13
N LEU A 25 13.83 -3.04 6.59
CA LEU A 25 13.50 -3.68 7.87
C LEU A 25 13.84 -5.17 7.91
N ASN A 26 13.77 -5.90 6.78
CA ASN A 26 14.14 -7.32 6.73
C ASN A 26 15.61 -7.58 7.10
N THR A 27 16.48 -6.59 6.93
CA THR A 27 17.91 -6.67 7.28
C THR A 27 18.23 -6.15 8.70
N SER A 28 17.21 -5.70 9.43
CA SER A 28 17.35 -5.17 10.79
C SER A 28 17.89 -6.22 11.76
N ARG A 29 18.73 -5.80 12.72
CA ARG A 29 19.16 -6.64 13.84
C ARG A 29 18.01 -7.02 14.78
N PHE A 30 17.00 -6.15 14.91
CA PHE A 30 15.80 -6.40 15.72
C PHE A 30 14.86 -7.36 15.00
N GLU A 31 14.47 -8.43 15.68
CA GLU A 31 13.58 -9.46 15.13
C GLU A 31 12.18 -8.92 14.85
N GLU A 32 11.68 -8.05 15.73
CA GLU A 32 10.36 -7.45 15.63
C GLU A 32 10.21 -6.58 14.37
N ASN A 33 11.30 -5.92 13.95
CA ASN A 33 11.32 -5.21 12.67
C ASN A 33 11.16 -6.18 11.49
N ARG A 34 11.84 -7.32 11.52
CA ARG A 34 11.78 -8.34 10.46
C ARG A 34 10.40 -9.00 10.41
N LEU A 35 9.82 -9.34 11.56
CA LEU A 35 8.47 -9.90 11.66
C LEU A 35 7.41 -8.92 11.17
N PHE A 36 7.51 -7.64 11.55
CA PHE A 36 6.65 -6.58 11.02
C PHE A 36 6.76 -6.50 9.50
N ALA A 37 7.99 -6.49 8.98
CA ALA A 37 8.26 -6.37 7.55
C ALA A 37 7.68 -7.53 6.74
N GLN A 38 7.86 -8.76 7.24
CA GLN A 38 7.29 -9.96 6.64
C GLN A 38 5.76 -9.91 6.62
N ALA A 39 5.13 -9.65 7.77
CA ALA A 39 3.67 -9.64 7.89
C ALA A 39 3.02 -8.59 6.98
N VAL A 40 3.56 -7.36 6.95
CA VAL A 40 3.05 -6.32 6.04
C VAL A 40 3.38 -6.66 4.58
N GLY A 41 4.56 -7.24 4.30
CA GLY A 41 4.96 -7.64 2.95
C GLY A 41 4.02 -8.68 2.32
N GLU A 42 3.60 -9.69 3.09
CA GLU A 42 2.64 -10.72 2.65
C GLU A 42 1.27 -10.11 2.28
N ILE A 43 0.81 -9.13 3.05
CA ILE A 43 -0.42 -8.37 2.79
C ILE A 43 -0.30 -7.58 1.47
N LEU A 44 0.82 -6.87 1.25
CA LEU A 44 1.03 -6.14 0.00
C LEU A 44 1.13 -7.08 -1.21
N ALA A 45 1.79 -8.22 -1.06
CA ALA A 45 1.91 -9.22 -2.11
C ALA A 45 0.53 -9.79 -2.51
N THR A 46 -0.33 -10.04 -1.51
CA THR A 46 -1.72 -10.49 -1.70
C THR A 46 -2.56 -9.43 -2.43
N ALA A 47 -2.46 -8.17 -2.01
CA ALA A 47 -3.17 -7.08 -2.68
C ALA A 47 -2.75 -6.97 -4.16
N ARG A 48 -1.45 -7.12 -4.45
CA ARG A 48 -0.93 -7.15 -5.82
C ARG A 48 -1.38 -8.38 -6.61
N SER A 49 -1.54 -9.55 -5.99
CA SER A 49 -2.03 -10.73 -6.71
C SER A 49 -3.45 -10.51 -7.20
N TRP A 50 -4.34 -10.00 -6.36
CA TRP A 50 -5.71 -9.70 -6.81
C TRP A 50 -5.78 -8.66 -7.92
N TYR A 51 -4.89 -7.66 -7.90
CA TYR A 51 -4.76 -6.74 -9.03
C TYR A 51 -4.38 -7.47 -10.32
N ARG A 52 -3.39 -8.37 -10.27
CA ARG A 52 -3.01 -9.19 -11.43
C ARG A 52 -4.15 -10.10 -11.88
N ASP A 53 -4.84 -10.74 -10.94
CA ASP A 53 -5.93 -11.67 -11.22
C ASP A 53 -7.12 -10.95 -11.89
N TYR A 54 -7.43 -9.70 -11.48
CA TYR A 54 -8.39 -8.85 -12.17
C TYR A 54 -7.96 -8.57 -13.63
N HIS A 55 -6.72 -8.13 -13.85
CA HIS A 55 -6.21 -7.84 -15.20
C HIS A 55 -6.05 -9.09 -16.07
N ALA A 56 -5.94 -10.28 -15.46
CA ALA A 56 -5.99 -11.57 -16.13
C ALA A 56 -7.41 -12.08 -16.41
N GLY A 57 -8.45 -11.34 -15.99
CA GLY A 57 -9.86 -11.72 -16.18
C GLY A 57 -10.37 -12.78 -15.19
N GLN A 58 -9.61 -13.09 -14.13
CA GLN A 58 -9.98 -14.07 -13.10
C GLN A 58 -10.87 -13.48 -12.01
N LEU A 59 -10.76 -12.16 -11.77
CA LEU A 59 -11.64 -11.43 -10.87
C LEU A 59 -12.46 -10.38 -11.63
N SER A 60 -13.75 -10.31 -11.33
CA SER A 60 -14.59 -9.20 -11.75
C SER A 60 -14.31 -7.93 -10.94
N ARG A 61 -14.76 -6.79 -11.44
CA ARG A 61 -14.66 -5.50 -10.73
C ARG A 61 -15.30 -5.54 -9.34
N PHE A 62 -16.43 -6.22 -9.21
CA PHE A 62 -17.11 -6.36 -7.92
C PHE A 62 -16.29 -7.22 -6.94
N GLN A 63 -15.68 -8.31 -7.43
CA GLN A 63 -14.87 -9.20 -6.60
C GLN A 63 -13.61 -8.52 -6.07
N ILE A 64 -12.86 -7.78 -6.90
CA ILE A 64 -11.64 -7.09 -6.45
C ILE A 64 -11.96 -5.96 -5.46
N ALA A 65 -13.00 -5.16 -5.71
CA ALA A 65 -13.43 -4.10 -4.79
C ALA A 65 -13.84 -4.68 -3.42
N GLY A 66 -14.50 -5.85 -3.42
CA GLY A 66 -14.84 -6.58 -2.21
C GLY A 66 -13.65 -7.05 -1.37
N GLN A 67 -12.43 -7.10 -1.94
CA GLN A 67 -11.22 -7.49 -1.20
C GLN A 67 -10.62 -6.36 -0.35
N ARG A 68 -10.92 -5.10 -0.67
CA ARG A 68 -10.38 -3.95 0.05
C ARG A 68 -10.62 -4.00 1.56
N PRO A 69 -11.86 -4.20 2.07
CA PRO A 69 -12.07 -4.27 3.51
C PRO A 69 -11.35 -5.46 4.16
N VAL A 70 -11.14 -6.56 3.43
CA VAL A 70 -10.44 -7.74 3.92
C VAL A 70 -8.96 -7.43 4.16
N ILE A 71 -8.28 -6.82 3.19
CA ILE A 71 -6.85 -6.53 3.30
C ILE A 71 -6.57 -5.39 4.27
N GLU A 72 -7.47 -4.40 4.34
CA GLU A 72 -7.41 -3.34 5.34
C GLU A 72 -7.58 -3.92 6.76
N ALA A 73 -8.48 -4.88 6.96
CA ALA A 73 -8.62 -5.55 8.25
C ALA A 73 -7.37 -6.36 8.65
N GLN A 74 -6.76 -7.09 7.70
CA GLN A 74 -5.51 -7.81 7.94
C GLN A 74 -4.37 -6.85 8.31
N LEU A 75 -4.22 -5.75 7.58
CA LEU A 75 -3.20 -4.75 7.87
C LEU A 75 -3.43 -4.11 9.24
N LEU A 76 -4.67 -3.78 9.56
CA LEU A 76 -5.02 -3.21 10.86
C LEU A 76 -4.70 -4.18 12.01
N ALA A 77 -4.93 -5.49 11.81
CA ALA A 77 -4.59 -6.51 12.80
C ALA A 77 -3.09 -6.56 13.08
N VAL A 78 -2.23 -6.44 12.05
CA VAL A 78 -0.77 -6.33 12.25
C VAL A 78 -0.42 -5.06 13.03
N LEU A 79 -0.96 -3.91 12.62
CA LEU A 79 -0.65 -2.62 13.25
C LEU A 79 -1.08 -2.55 14.72
N ASN A 80 -2.20 -3.18 15.07
CA ASN A 80 -2.78 -3.19 16.42
C ASN A 80 -2.23 -4.29 17.32
N ASN A 81 -1.32 -5.13 16.84
CA ASN A 81 -0.70 -6.20 17.61
C ASN A 81 0.82 -6.00 17.75
N PRO A 82 1.28 -4.89 18.34
CA PRO A 82 2.69 -4.71 18.63
C PRO A 82 3.18 -5.71 19.70
N PRO A 83 4.49 -6.00 19.74
CA PRO A 83 5.12 -6.66 20.89
C PRO A 83 4.83 -5.91 22.20
N GLU A 84 4.98 -6.57 23.34
CA GLU A 84 4.71 -5.99 24.67
C GLU A 84 5.45 -4.65 24.92
N LYS A 85 6.68 -4.53 24.41
CA LYS A 85 7.51 -3.32 24.51
C LYS A 85 7.25 -2.29 23.41
N GLY A 86 6.26 -2.52 22.56
CA GLY A 86 5.99 -1.75 21.34
C GLY A 86 6.87 -2.16 20.16
N TRP A 87 6.57 -1.58 19.00
CA TRP A 87 7.43 -1.73 17.82
C TRP A 87 8.78 -1.04 18.02
N PRO A 88 9.89 -1.59 17.51
CA PRO A 88 11.13 -0.84 17.40
C PRO A 88 10.93 0.43 16.56
N ALA A 89 11.81 1.42 16.74
CA ALA A 89 11.61 2.76 16.18
C ALA A 89 11.37 2.78 14.66
N ASP A 90 12.04 1.90 13.90
CA ASP A 90 11.92 1.86 12.45
C ASP A 90 10.55 1.29 12.01
N ALA A 91 10.12 0.15 12.57
CA ALA A 91 8.77 -0.39 12.37
C ALA A 91 7.68 0.59 12.85
N GLN A 92 7.88 1.25 14.00
CA GLN A 92 6.91 2.23 14.49
C GLN A 92 6.75 3.43 13.55
N ARG A 93 7.85 3.94 12.99
CA ARG A 93 7.80 5.02 11.98
C ARG A 93 7.04 4.58 10.75
N LEU A 94 7.25 3.34 10.30
CA LEU A 94 6.56 2.79 9.15
C LEU A 94 5.07 2.57 9.42
N ALA A 95 4.71 2.00 10.58
CA ALA A 95 3.34 1.85 11.06
C ALA A 95 2.59 3.20 11.11
N ASN A 96 3.21 4.23 11.68
CA ASN A 96 2.64 5.59 11.72
C ASN A 96 2.41 6.15 10.31
N ARG A 97 3.32 5.91 9.38
CA ARG A 97 3.17 6.32 7.98
C ARG A 97 2.04 5.58 7.28
N ILE A 98 1.91 4.27 7.52
CA ILE A 98 0.82 3.47 6.97
C ILE A 98 -0.52 4.04 7.46
N GLN A 99 -0.67 4.27 8.77
CA GLN A 99 -1.88 4.86 9.35
C GLN A 99 -2.18 6.26 8.81
N ARG A 100 -1.16 7.10 8.65
CA ARG A 100 -1.32 8.46 8.10
C ARG A 100 -1.95 8.48 6.71
N TYR A 101 -1.64 7.51 5.87
CA TYR A 101 -2.11 7.41 4.49
C TYR A 101 -3.08 6.24 4.27
N TRP A 102 -3.79 5.81 5.32
CA TRP A 102 -4.62 4.60 5.34
C TRP A 102 -5.47 4.41 4.08
N ILE A 103 -6.24 5.44 3.71
CA ILE A 103 -7.21 5.39 2.62
C ILE A 103 -6.57 5.33 1.22
N GLU A 104 -5.26 5.61 1.11
CA GLU A 104 -4.52 5.78 -0.15
C GLU A 104 -3.70 4.53 -0.54
N TRP A 105 -3.55 3.52 0.34
CA TRP A 105 -2.68 2.36 0.06
C TRP A 105 -3.31 1.33 -0.89
N PHE A 106 -4.63 1.19 -0.87
CA PHE A 106 -5.35 0.16 -1.63
C PHE A 106 -6.44 0.75 -2.55
N THR A 107 -6.27 2.00 -2.98
CA THR A 107 -7.21 2.66 -3.91
C THR A 107 -7.38 1.86 -5.21
N PHE A 108 -6.33 1.19 -5.68
CA PHE A 108 -6.38 0.33 -6.87
C PHE A 108 -7.33 -0.87 -6.75
N LEU A 109 -7.76 -1.27 -5.55
CA LEU A 109 -8.74 -2.35 -5.41
C LEU A 109 -10.16 -1.89 -5.76
N ASP A 110 -10.51 -0.64 -5.45
CA ASP A 110 -11.79 -0.04 -5.84
C ASP A 110 -11.78 0.49 -7.28
N TYR A 111 -10.60 0.93 -7.73
CA TYR A 111 -10.36 1.56 -9.03
C TYR A 111 -9.18 0.86 -9.72
N PRO A 112 -9.36 -0.34 -10.31
CA PRO A 112 -8.28 -1.14 -10.90
C PRO A 112 -7.63 -0.53 -12.14
N GLU A 113 -8.17 0.57 -12.66
CA GLU A 113 -7.51 1.47 -13.61
C GLU A 113 -6.31 2.21 -13.01
N VAL A 114 -6.27 2.37 -11.68
CA VAL A 114 -5.15 2.97 -10.95
C VAL A 114 -4.10 1.89 -10.69
N LYS A 115 -2.84 2.18 -11.03
CA LYS A 115 -1.74 1.24 -10.81
C LYS A 115 -1.25 1.30 -9.36
N PRO A 116 -0.98 0.15 -8.70
CA PRO A 116 -0.50 0.10 -7.31
C PRO A 116 0.89 0.73 -7.13
N ASP A 117 1.70 0.81 -8.19
CA ASP A 117 3.07 1.32 -8.16
C ASP A 117 3.17 2.81 -8.51
N ASN A 118 2.08 3.49 -8.87
CA ASN A 118 2.02 4.91 -9.30
C ASN A 118 3.20 5.36 -10.21
N ASN A 119 3.76 4.42 -10.96
CA ASN A 119 5.04 4.56 -11.64
C ASN A 119 4.95 5.56 -12.82
N ASP A 120 3.75 5.79 -13.35
CA ASP A 120 3.52 6.70 -14.47
C ASP A 120 3.57 8.17 -14.05
N ALA A 121 3.18 8.50 -12.81
CA ALA A 121 3.31 9.86 -12.28
C ALA A 121 4.79 10.21 -12.01
N GLU A 122 5.58 9.29 -11.46
CA GLU A 122 7.01 9.49 -11.24
C GLU A 122 7.79 9.54 -12.55
N ARG A 123 7.49 8.65 -13.51
CA ARG A 123 8.09 8.71 -14.86
C ARG A 123 7.74 10.00 -15.59
N ALA A 124 6.52 10.53 -15.43
CA ALA A 124 6.16 11.82 -15.98
C ALA A 124 6.99 12.96 -15.35
N ILE A 125 7.20 12.96 -14.04
CA ILE A 125 8.06 13.96 -13.36
C ILE A 125 9.51 13.89 -13.88
N VAL A 126 10.07 12.69 -14.04
CA VAL A 126 11.44 12.51 -14.56
C VAL A 126 11.55 12.96 -16.03
N ARG A 127 10.51 12.72 -16.85
CA ARG A 127 10.52 13.06 -18.27
C ARG A 127 10.46 14.57 -18.54
N TRP A 128 9.76 15.34 -17.71
CA TRP A 128 9.69 16.81 -17.84
C TRP A 128 11.00 17.51 -17.44
N SER A 129 11.80 16.92 -16.55
CA SER A 129 13.11 17.47 -16.13
C SER A 129 14.16 17.44 -17.27
N CYS A 130 14.01 16.54 -18.25
CA CYS A 130 14.98 16.36 -19.35
C CYS A 130 14.64 17.09 -20.65
N ILE A 131 13.47 17.75 -20.75
CA ILE A 131 13.04 18.47 -21.98
C ILE A 131 13.41 19.96 -21.92
N GLY A 132 14.01 20.42 -20.81
CA GLY A 132 14.41 21.81 -20.59
C GLY A 132 15.91 22.03 -20.44
N LYS A 133 16.75 21.40 -21.27
CA LYS A 133 18.16 21.78 -21.45
C LYS A 133 18.51 21.91 -22.91
#